data_AF-A0A7V1FSG4-F1
#
_entry.id   AF-A0A7V1FSG4-F1
#
_cell.length_a   1.000
_cell.length_b   1.000
_cell.length_c   1.000
_cell.angle_alpha   90.00
_cell.angle_beta   90.00
_cell.angle_gamma   90.00
#
_symmetry.space_group_name_H-M   'P 1'
#
loop_
_entity.id
_entity.type
_entity.pdbx_description
1 polymer ?
#
loop_
_entity_poly.entity_id
_entity_poly.type
_entity_poly.pdbx_seq_one_letter_code
_entity_poly.pdbx_strand_id
1 'polypeptide(L)'
;MTAAKPLLTEAVMFFSERGICKEVLYAEFEALLDGLVATPEFADETIEAVFLQINHRLHVRAAVFFTLDFDLDGYVNRLWNMPLRTLAEKAGRGPDMGGGPIRLVCLGFTSQPEYRPHLWKPGQRHGRADLARVKDAVRRNALGIVREDEDALGVIVAERLQIAAEDAWYGGGNTLSDARLASNEETEKAALEQMQRERDELAKKVTVYAQQIAAFQEQLKAFQKMKAMELDRLKLEHADHLGVIQGELLDIKHELASQQKINAALKRDLQKVQSRTSIE
;
A
#
# COMPACT_ATOMS: atom_id res chain seq x y z
N MET A 1 -37.15 -11.61 2.98
CA MET A 1 -36.11 -10.58 3.02
C MET A 1 -34.76 -11.27 2.98
N THR A 2 -34.23 -11.53 1.79
CA THR A 2 -32.86 -12.04 1.61
C THR A 2 -31.92 -10.93 2.00
N ALA A 3 -31.35 -11.01 3.22
CA ALA A 3 -30.31 -10.09 3.65
C ALA A 3 -29.18 -10.14 2.61
N ALA A 4 -28.97 -9.04 1.88
CA ALA A 4 -27.86 -8.93 0.94
C ALA A 4 -26.57 -9.27 1.70
N LYS A 5 -25.84 -10.28 1.20
CA LYS A 5 -24.54 -10.65 1.79
C LYS A 5 -23.68 -9.39 1.71
N PRO A 6 -23.21 -8.83 2.84
CA PRO A 6 -22.42 -7.61 2.80
C PRO A 6 -21.21 -7.87 1.91
N LEU A 7 -20.94 -6.93 0.98
CA LEU A 7 -19.75 -6.97 0.15
C LEU A 7 -18.54 -6.79 1.09
N LEU A 8 -17.85 -7.89 1.35
CA LEU A 8 -16.64 -7.89 2.16
C LEU A 8 -15.44 -7.95 1.23
N THR A 9 -14.55 -6.98 1.36
CA THR A 9 -13.25 -7.01 0.70
C THR A 9 -12.31 -7.90 1.50
N GLU A 10 -11.60 -8.77 0.80
CA GLU A 10 -10.67 -9.73 1.39
C GLU A 10 -9.23 -9.27 1.15
N ALA A 11 -8.44 -9.24 2.21
CA ALA A 11 -7.07 -8.75 2.17
C ALA A 11 -6.16 -9.56 3.09
N VAL A 12 -4.86 -9.53 2.80
CA VAL A 12 -3.82 -10.12 3.63
C VAL A 12 -2.82 -9.03 3.99
N MET A 13 -2.45 -8.94 5.27
CA MET A 13 -1.41 -8.04 5.75
C MET A 13 -0.26 -8.85 6.35
N PHE A 14 0.97 -8.52 5.96
CA PHE A 14 2.19 -9.13 6.44
C PHE A 14 2.80 -8.30 7.56
N PHE A 15 3.27 -8.96 8.62
CA PHE A 15 3.92 -8.36 9.77
C PHE A 15 5.43 -8.57 9.71
N SER A 16 6.13 -7.54 10.16
CA SER A 16 7.55 -7.53 10.49
C SER A 16 7.71 -7.13 11.96
N GLU A 17 8.95 -7.12 12.47
CA GLU A 17 9.25 -6.64 13.82
C GLU A 17 8.73 -5.22 14.06
N ARG A 18 8.82 -4.32 13.06
CA ARG A 18 8.42 -2.91 13.17
C ARG A 18 6.91 -2.67 13.03
N GLY A 19 6.15 -3.69 12.62
CA GLY A 19 4.72 -3.62 12.36
C GLY A 19 4.36 -4.15 10.97
N ILE A 20 3.25 -3.68 10.41
CA ILE A 20 2.76 -4.11 9.09
C ILE A 20 3.69 -3.57 8.00
N CYS A 21 4.34 -4.48 7.27
CA CYS A 21 5.31 -4.15 6.21
C CYS A 21 4.66 -4.12 4.82
N LYS A 22 3.67 -4.98 4.57
CA LYS A 22 3.03 -5.13 3.27
C LYS A 22 1.55 -5.43 3.43
N GLU A 23 0.73 -4.82 2.59
CA GLU A 23 -0.73 -4.99 2.53
C GLU A 23 -1.06 -5.40 1.10
N VAL A 24 -1.77 -6.52 0.90
CA VAL A 24 -2.17 -7.01 -0.43
C VAL A 24 -3.63 -7.45 -0.44
N LEU A 25 -4.28 -7.39 -1.60
CA LEU A 25 -5.60 -7.99 -1.78
C LEU A 25 -5.50 -9.52 -1.78
N TYR A 26 -6.60 -10.20 -1.46
CA TYR A 26 -6.58 -11.66 -1.44
C TYR A 26 -6.26 -12.28 -2.81
N ALA A 27 -6.71 -11.68 -3.91
CA ALA A 27 -6.37 -12.14 -5.26
C ALA A 27 -4.86 -12.04 -5.56
N GLU A 28 -4.18 -11.00 -5.05
CA GLU A 28 -2.73 -10.85 -5.18
C GLU A 28 -1.98 -11.87 -4.31
N PHE A 29 -2.53 -12.17 -3.13
CA PHE A 29 -2.02 -13.23 -2.28
C PHE A 29 -2.21 -14.62 -2.90
N GLU A 30 -3.32 -14.90 -3.58
CA GLU A 30 -3.52 -16.15 -4.33
C GLU A 30 -2.44 -16.30 -5.42
N ALA A 31 -2.11 -15.23 -6.15
CA ALA A 31 -1.03 -15.26 -7.14
C ALA A 31 0.35 -15.52 -6.50
N LEU A 32 0.58 -15.06 -5.26
CA LEU A 32 1.79 -15.37 -4.50
C LEU A 32 1.84 -16.87 -4.12
N LEU A 33 0.72 -17.45 -3.70
CA LEU A 33 0.61 -18.88 -3.38
C LEU A 33 0.79 -19.78 -4.61
N ASP A 34 0.30 -19.35 -5.76
CA ASP A 34 0.47 -20.06 -7.03
C ASP A 34 1.93 -20.02 -7.55
N GLY A 35 2.78 -19.21 -6.92
CA GLY A 35 4.18 -19.03 -7.31
C GLY A 35 4.36 -18.21 -8.59
N LEU A 36 3.35 -17.40 -8.95
CA LEU A 36 3.43 -16.50 -10.12
C LEU A 36 4.30 -15.27 -9.82
N VAL A 37 4.44 -14.92 -8.55
CA VAL A 37 5.19 -13.75 -8.08
C VAL A 37 6.14 -14.21 -6.96
N ALA A 38 7.41 -13.85 -7.05
CA ALA A 38 8.37 -14.04 -5.97
C ALA A 38 8.43 -12.80 -5.07
N THR A 39 8.63 -13.01 -3.78
CA THR A 39 8.89 -11.93 -2.79
C THR A 39 10.27 -12.14 -2.17
N PRO A 40 11.35 -11.70 -2.85
CA PRO A 40 12.72 -11.88 -2.36
C PRO A 40 12.99 -11.11 -1.06
N GLU A 41 12.16 -10.12 -0.72
CA GLU A 41 12.20 -9.39 0.55
C GLU A 41 11.98 -10.29 1.78
N PHE A 42 11.36 -11.46 1.60
CA PHE A 42 11.05 -12.42 2.65
C PHE A 42 11.76 -13.76 2.43
N ALA A 43 12.78 -13.82 1.59
CA ALA A 43 13.49 -15.06 1.29
C ALA A 43 14.11 -15.67 2.56
N ASP A 44 13.95 -16.98 2.72
CA ASP A 44 14.41 -17.75 3.90
C ASP A 44 13.81 -17.31 5.25
N GLU A 45 12.65 -16.66 5.24
CA GLU A 45 11.97 -16.19 6.45
C GLU A 45 10.57 -16.79 6.64
N THR A 46 10.20 -17.05 7.90
CA THR A 46 8.82 -17.32 8.30
C THR A 46 8.15 -16.00 8.67
N ILE A 47 7.17 -15.58 7.87
CA ILE A 47 6.46 -14.31 8.06
C ILE A 47 5.12 -14.55 8.74
N GLU A 48 4.81 -13.70 9.70
CA GLU A 48 3.49 -13.64 10.33
C GLU A 48 2.55 -12.79 9.47
N ALA A 49 1.40 -13.34 9.11
CA ALA A 49 0.40 -12.66 8.30
C ALA A 49 -0.98 -12.72 8.96
N VAL A 50 -1.87 -11.82 8.51
CA VAL A 50 -3.28 -11.83 8.90
C VAL A 50 -4.17 -11.72 7.68
N PHE A 51 -5.12 -12.63 7.58
CA PHE A 51 -6.21 -12.54 6.61
C PHE A 51 -7.37 -11.77 7.21
N LEU A 52 -7.92 -10.83 6.46
CA LEU A 52 -8.94 -9.90 6.91
C LEU A 52 -10.13 -9.89 5.96
N GLN A 53 -11.33 -9.83 6.54
CA GLN A 53 -12.55 -9.46 5.81
C GLN A 53 -12.97 -8.07 6.26
N ILE A 54 -12.98 -7.12 5.34
CA ILE A 54 -13.19 -5.70 5.59
C ILE A 54 -14.50 -5.28 4.93
N ASN A 55 -15.36 -4.59 5.67
CA ASN A 55 -16.60 -4.03 5.12
C ASN A 55 -16.33 -2.69 4.41
N HIS A 56 -17.25 -2.23 3.55
CA HIS A 56 -17.15 -0.93 2.84
C HIS A 56 -16.91 0.27 3.78
N ARG A 57 -17.36 0.21 5.04
CA ARG A 57 -17.09 1.23 6.07
C ARG A 57 -15.67 1.15 6.70
N LEU A 58 -14.75 0.39 6.12
CA LEU A 58 -13.40 0.12 6.66
C LEU A 58 -13.41 -0.48 8.08
N HIS A 59 -14.40 -1.32 8.36
CA HIS A 59 -14.47 -2.09 9.59
C HIS A 59 -14.07 -3.53 9.35
N VAL A 60 -13.15 -4.05 10.16
CA VAL A 60 -12.76 -5.46 10.16
C VAL A 60 -13.93 -6.29 10.68
N ARG A 61 -14.33 -7.32 9.93
CA ARG A 61 -15.39 -8.26 10.28
C ARG A 61 -14.85 -9.62 10.69
N ALA A 62 -13.75 -10.05 10.08
CA ALA A 62 -13.05 -11.27 10.44
C ALA A 62 -11.53 -11.08 10.33
N ALA A 63 -10.78 -11.76 11.19
CA ALA A 63 -9.33 -11.80 11.19
C ALA A 63 -8.82 -13.22 11.50
N VAL A 64 -7.94 -13.75 10.65
CA VAL A 64 -7.28 -15.05 10.82
C VAL A 64 -5.78 -14.83 10.85
N PHE A 65 -5.14 -15.13 11.97
CA PHE A 65 -3.71 -14.92 12.21
C PHE A 65 -2.92 -16.19 11.88
N PHE A 66 -2.12 -16.16 10.82
CA PHE A 66 -1.38 -17.31 10.33
C PHE A 66 0.09 -17.00 10.01
N THR A 67 0.93 -18.03 9.97
CA THR A 67 2.33 -17.93 9.54
C THR A 67 2.49 -18.51 8.15
N LEU A 68 3.44 -17.96 7.41
CA LEU A 68 3.76 -18.34 6.05
C LEU A 68 5.27 -18.50 5.93
N ASP A 69 5.72 -19.64 5.39
CA ASP A 69 7.13 -19.93 5.19
C ASP A 69 7.51 -19.65 3.73
N PHE A 70 8.57 -18.87 3.55
CA PHE A 70 9.18 -18.59 2.25
C PHE A 70 10.44 -19.43 2.06
N ASP A 71 10.71 -19.84 0.82
CA ASP A 71 11.93 -20.51 0.43
C ASP A 71 13.09 -19.51 0.16
N LEU A 72 14.26 -20.05 -0.20
CA LEU A 72 15.46 -19.28 -0.52
C LEU A 72 15.29 -18.34 -1.73
N ASP A 73 14.36 -18.67 -2.63
CA ASP A 73 14.09 -17.92 -3.85
C ASP A 73 12.94 -16.89 -3.62
N GLY A 74 12.37 -16.84 -2.42
CA GLY A 74 11.29 -15.93 -2.03
C GLY A 74 9.90 -16.38 -2.49
N TYR A 75 9.71 -17.66 -2.84
CA TYR A 75 8.41 -18.25 -3.08
C TYR A 75 7.82 -18.84 -1.80
N VAL A 76 6.49 -18.90 -1.76
CA VAL A 76 5.77 -19.52 -0.66
C VAL A 76 5.87 -21.03 -0.76
N ASN A 77 6.01 -21.69 0.39
CA ASN A 77 5.97 -23.14 0.45
C ASN A 77 4.67 -23.71 -0.17
N ARG A 78 4.83 -24.51 -1.23
CA ARG A 78 3.71 -25.16 -1.97
C ARG A 78 2.88 -26.12 -1.15
N LEU A 79 3.40 -26.60 -0.01
CA LEU A 79 2.66 -27.46 0.91
C LEU A 79 1.65 -26.68 1.76
N TRP A 80 1.72 -25.35 1.75
CA TRP A 80 0.80 -24.50 2.49
C TRP A 80 -0.58 -24.49 1.81
N ASN A 81 -1.61 -24.95 2.53
CA ASN A 81 -2.96 -25.12 1.96
C ASN A 81 -4.09 -24.81 2.96
N MET A 82 -3.97 -23.74 3.73
CA MET A 82 -4.98 -23.39 4.72
C MET A 82 -6.24 -22.73 4.11
N PRO A 83 -7.46 -23.20 4.43
CA PRO A 83 -8.70 -22.62 3.92
C PRO A 83 -9.10 -21.36 4.71
N LEU A 84 -8.41 -20.24 4.46
CA LEU A 84 -8.57 -18.97 5.19
C LEU A 84 -10.02 -18.46 5.23
N ARG A 85 -10.75 -18.51 4.09
CA ARG A 85 -12.15 -18.09 4.01
C ARG A 85 -13.06 -18.91 4.93
N THR A 86 -12.96 -20.23 4.85
CA THR A 86 -13.76 -21.15 5.68
C THR A 86 -13.43 -21.01 7.16
N LEU A 87 -12.16 -20.78 7.50
CA LEU A 87 -11.72 -20.51 8.86
C LEU A 87 -12.32 -19.21 9.38
N ALA A 88 -12.33 -18.14 8.58
CA ALA A 88 -12.93 -16.85 8.94
C ALA A 88 -14.46 -16.95 9.12
N GLU A 89 -15.15 -17.78 8.33
CA GLU A 89 -16.60 -17.98 8.45
C GLU A 89 -16.98 -18.76 9.72
N LYS A 90 -16.21 -19.81 10.06
CA LYS A 90 -16.45 -20.67 11.24
C LYS A 90 -15.84 -20.13 12.53
N ALA A 91 -15.14 -19.01 12.47
CA ALA A 91 -14.46 -18.39 13.59
C ALA A 91 -15.41 -17.94 14.71
N GLY A 92 -14.91 -18.05 15.94
CA GLY A 92 -15.62 -17.56 17.12
C GLY A 92 -15.64 -16.03 17.21
N ARG A 93 -16.47 -15.49 18.12
CA ARG A 93 -16.53 -14.05 18.40
C ARG A 93 -15.30 -13.62 19.21
N GLY A 94 -14.54 -12.70 18.66
CA GLY A 94 -13.39 -12.05 19.25
C GLY A 94 -13.70 -10.63 19.75
N PRO A 95 -12.66 -9.83 20.04
CA PRO A 95 -12.80 -8.48 20.57
C PRO A 95 -13.44 -7.51 19.56
N ASP A 96 -13.95 -6.38 20.04
CA ASP A 96 -14.45 -5.31 19.17
C ASP A 96 -13.30 -4.41 18.69
N MET A 97 -13.24 -4.14 17.39
CA MET A 97 -12.25 -3.27 16.75
C MET A 97 -12.83 -1.89 16.34
N GLY A 98 -14.04 -1.55 16.77
CA GLY A 98 -14.74 -0.29 16.51
C GLY A 98 -15.95 -0.42 15.57
N GLY A 99 -16.31 -1.64 15.18
CA GLY A 99 -17.45 -1.94 14.31
C GLY A 99 -18.31 -3.11 14.82
N GLY A 100 -18.12 -3.49 16.08
CA GLY A 100 -18.68 -4.66 16.73
C GLY A 100 -17.67 -5.82 16.88
N PRO A 101 -18.04 -6.89 17.62
CA PRO A 101 -17.19 -8.06 17.82
C PRO A 101 -16.77 -8.67 16.48
N ILE A 102 -15.47 -8.80 16.26
CA ILE A 102 -14.94 -9.43 15.04
C ILE A 102 -14.97 -10.95 15.15
N ARG A 103 -15.02 -11.65 14.02
CA ARG A 103 -14.70 -13.07 13.98
C ARG A 103 -13.19 -13.26 14.06
N LEU A 104 -12.69 -13.99 15.05
CA LEU A 104 -11.24 -14.12 15.29
C LEU A 104 -10.81 -15.58 15.19
N VAL A 105 -9.67 -15.83 14.54
CA VAL A 105 -8.91 -17.07 14.65
C VAL A 105 -7.46 -16.74 14.95
N CYS A 106 -6.92 -17.28 16.04
CA CYS A 106 -5.51 -17.19 16.38
C CYS A 106 -5.06 -18.46 17.10
N LEU A 107 -3.75 -18.59 17.40
CA LEU A 107 -3.21 -19.76 18.08
C LEU A 107 -3.93 -20.08 19.41
N GLY A 108 -4.36 -19.05 20.14
CA GLY A 108 -5.12 -19.21 21.39
C GLY A 108 -6.63 -19.40 21.23
N PHE A 109 -7.15 -19.20 20.01
CA PHE A 109 -8.58 -19.13 19.73
C PHE A 109 -8.85 -19.70 18.32
N THR A 110 -8.91 -21.02 18.23
CA THR A 110 -9.22 -21.75 16.99
C THR A 110 -10.23 -22.85 17.27
N SER A 111 -11.19 -23.03 16.35
CA SER A 111 -12.17 -24.13 16.40
C SER A 111 -11.64 -25.42 15.79
N GLN A 112 -10.56 -25.35 15.00
CA GLN A 112 -9.99 -26.48 14.28
C GLN A 112 -8.52 -26.66 14.69
N PRO A 113 -8.18 -27.70 15.45
CA PRO A 113 -6.84 -27.88 16.00
C PRO A 113 -5.80 -28.27 14.94
N GLU A 114 -6.23 -28.82 13.80
CA GLU A 114 -5.36 -29.23 12.68
C GLU A 114 -4.49 -28.09 12.16
N TYR A 115 -5.02 -26.87 12.17
CA TYR A 115 -4.34 -25.67 11.65
C TYR A 115 -3.48 -24.95 12.69
N ARG A 116 -3.54 -25.37 13.96
CA ARG A 116 -2.83 -24.76 15.09
C ARG A 116 -1.33 -24.49 14.85
N PRO A 117 -0.52 -25.36 14.21
CA PRO A 117 0.91 -25.07 13.99
C PRO A 117 1.18 -23.90 13.05
N HIS A 118 0.23 -23.57 12.17
CA HIS A 118 0.35 -22.46 11.21
C HIS A 118 -0.32 -21.18 11.73
N LEU A 119 -0.78 -21.16 12.98
CA LEU A 119 -1.42 -19.99 13.58
C LEU A 119 -0.45 -19.34 14.57
N TRP A 120 -0.48 -18.00 14.61
CA TRP A 120 0.23 -17.24 15.64
C TRP A 120 -0.75 -16.50 16.55
N LYS A 121 -0.24 -16.00 17.68
CA LYS A 121 -1.05 -15.26 18.67
C LYS A 121 -0.72 -13.76 18.58
N PRO A 122 -1.68 -12.89 18.22
CA PRO A 122 -1.46 -11.45 18.25
C PRO A 122 -1.22 -10.99 19.69
N GLY A 123 -0.26 -10.09 19.87
CA GLY A 123 0.18 -9.60 21.17
C GLY A 123 0.37 -8.08 21.16
N GLN A 124 1.42 -7.64 21.85
CA GLN A 124 1.88 -6.26 21.80
C GLN A 124 3.30 -6.22 21.24
N ARG A 125 3.51 -5.46 20.17
CA ARG A 125 4.82 -5.18 19.57
C ARG A 125 5.14 -3.71 19.76
N HIS A 126 6.26 -3.44 20.44
CA HIS A 126 6.71 -2.08 20.77
C HIS A 126 5.62 -1.23 21.47
N GLY A 127 4.93 -1.82 22.46
CA GLY A 127 3.92 -1.12 23.26
C GLY A 127 2.58 -0.83 22.54
N ARG A 128 2.41 -1.25 21.28
CA ARG A 128 1.13 -1.21 20.56
C ARG A 128 0.59 -2.62 20.31
N ALA A 129 -0.71 -2.79 20.54
CA ALA A 129 -1.41 -4.04 20.22
C ALA A 129 -1.45 -4.29 18.71
N ASP A 130 -1.20 -5.52 18.28
CA ASP A 130 -1.21 -5.89 16.87
C ASP A 130 -2.59 -5.64 16.22
N LEU A 131 -3.66 -5.91 16.96
CA LEU A 131 -5.03 -5.59 16.55
C LEU A 131 -5.25 -4.09 16.31
N ALA A 132 -4.64 -3.23 17.13
CA ALA A 132 -4.73 -1.79 16.92
C ALA A 132 -3.99 -1.36 15.65
N ARG A 133 -2.85 -1.99 15.34
CA ARG A 133 -2.11 -1.75 14.09
C ARG A 133 -2.91 -2.17 12.86
N VAL A 134 -3.58 -3.32 12.90
CA VAL A 134 -4.49 -3.76 11.83
C VAL A 134 -5.62 -2.74 11.64
N LYS A 135 -6.24 -2.30 12.72
CA LYS A 135 -7.30 -1.27 12.67
C LYS A 135 -6.80 0.03 12.02
N ASP A 136 -5.62 0.50 12.43
CA ASP A 136 -5.02 1.72 11.88
C ASP A 136 -4.69 1.54 10.39
N ALA A 137 -4.14 0.39 9.98
CA ALA A 137 -3.84 0.08 8.59
C ALA A 137 -5.11 0.08 7.71
N VAL A 138 -6.16 -0.60 8.16
CA VAL A 138 -7.45 -0.61 7.45
C VAL A 138 -8.04 0.80 7.35
N ARG A 139 -7.87 1.65 8.37
CA ARG A 139 -8.30 3.06 8.33
C ARG A 139 -7.50 3.92 7.36
N ARG A 140 -6.19 3.66 7.19
CA ARG A 140 -5.36 4.33 6.18
C ARG A 140 -5.80 3.96 4.76
N ASN A 141 -6.41 2.79 4.58
CA ASN A 141 -6.96 2.31 3.30
C ASN A 141 -5.92 2.30 2.17
N ALA A 142 -4.73 1.77 2.41
CA ALA A 142 -3.69 1.66 1.38
C ALA A 142 -4.13 0.76 0.20
N LEU A 143 -5.03 -0.18 0.47
CA LEU A 143 -5.63 -1.10 -0.51
C LEU A 143 -6.68 -0.43 -1.43
N GLY A 144 -7.02 0.85 -1.20
CA GLY A 144 -7.96 1.57 -2.04
C GLY A 144 -9.39 1.01 -2.01
N ILE A 145 -9.82 0.42 -0.89
CA ILE A 145 -11.17 -0.12 -0.72
C ILE A 145 -12.17 1.01 -0.94
N VAL A 146 -13.05 0.84 -1.94
CA VAL A 146 -14.09 1.81 -2.27
C VAL A 146 -15.05 1.89 -1.09
N ARG A 147 -15.11 3.05 -0.44
CA ARG A 147 -16.16 3.33 0.52
C ARG A 147 -17.45 3.51 -0.27
N GLU A 148 -18.44 2.68 0.00
CA GLU A 148 -19.82 3.09 -0.26
C GLU A 148 -20.13 4.18 0.76
N ASP A 149 -19.87 5.42 0.38
CA ASP A 149 -20.52 6.55 1.01
C ASP A 149 -22.02 6.36 0.71
N GLU A 150 -22.85 6.25 1.76
CA GLU A 150 -24.32 6.27 1.59
C GLU A 150 -24.76 7.53 0.81
N ASP A 151 -23.93 8.57 0.77
CA ASP A 151 -24.09 9.77 -0.04
C ASP A 151 -24.04 9.51 -1.56
N ALA A 152 -23.28 8.51 -2.03
CA ALA A 152 -23.20 8.18 -3.46
C ALA A 152 -24.42 7.38 -3.97
N LEU A 153 -25.04 6.57 -3.10
CA LEU A 153 -26.30 5.89 -3.39
C LEU A 153 -27.49 6.87 -3.43
N GLY A 154 -27.40 8.00 -2.72
CA GLY A 154 -28.36 9.11 -2.81
C GLY A 154 -28.34 9.84 -4.15
N VAL A 155 -27.19 9.89 -4.83
CA VAL A 155 -27.04 10.62 -6.11
C VAL A 155 -27.55 9.81 -7.30
N ILE A 156 -27.46 8.47 -7.26
CA ILE A 156 -27.86 7.60 -8.40
C ILE A 156 -29.38 7.36 -8.45
N VAL A 157 -30.15 7.72 -7.42
CA VAL A 157 -31.62 7.63 -7.44
C VAL A 157 -32.29 8.91 -7.97
N ALA A 158 -31.59 10.04 -8.00
CA ALA A 158 -32.12 11.29 -8.56
C ALA A 158 -32.27 11.25 -10.09
N GLU A 159 -31.45 10.46 -10.79
CA GLU A 159 -31.48 10.38 -12.26
C GLU A 159 -32.54 9.40 -12.80
N ARG A 160 -33.15 8.58 -11.92
CA ARG A 160 -34.21 7.62 -12.26
C ARG A 160 -35.60 7.99 -11.76
N LEU A 161 -35.75 9.17 -11.17
CA LEU A 161 -37.04 9.84 -11.06
C LEU A 161 -37.36 10.46 -12.41
N GLN A 162 -37.95 9.65 -13.29
CA GLN A 162 -38.81 10.19 -14.35
C GLN A 162 -39.95 10.93 -13.66
N ILE A 163 -39.76 12.22 -13.44
CA ILE A 163 -40.84 13.16 -13.16
C ILE A 163 -41.71 13.12 -14.41
N ALA A 164 -42.77 12.30 -14.37
CA ALA A 164 -43.84 12.42 -15.33
C ALA A 164 -44.38 13.85 -15.20
N ALA A 165 -44.34 14.59 -16.30
CA ALA A 165 -44.93 15.92 -16.38
C ALA A 165 -46.38 15.85 -15.84
N GLU A 166 -46.72 16.78 -14.96
CA GLU A 166 -48.00 16.89 -14.25
C GLU A 166 -49.21 17.19 -15.18
N ASP A 167 -49.03 17.09 -16.51
CA ASP A 167 -50.06 17.35 -17.52
C ASP A 167 -51.10 16.22 -17.66
N ALA A 168 -50.93 15.09 -16.97
CA ALA A 168 -51.82 13.94 -17.09
C ALA A 168 -52.97 13.87 -16.06
N TRP A 169 -53.02 14.77 -15.07
CA TRP A 169 -53.93 14.60 -13.92
C TRP A 169 -55.15 15.53 -13.88
N TYR A 170 -55.23 16.58 -14.69
CA TYR A 170 -56.45 17.39 -14.79
C TYR A 170 -56.76 17.79 -16.23
N GLY A 171 -57.27 16.82 -17.00
CA GLY A 171 -58.13 17.13 -18.13
C GLY A 171 -59.45 17.71 -17.62
N GLY A 172 -59.65 19.02 -17.79
CA GLY A 172 -60.95 19.62 -17.46
C GLY A 172 -60.96 21.14 -17.36
N GLY A 173 -61.10 21.81 -18.50
CA GLY A 173 -62.07 22.91 -18.64
C GLY A 173 -61.86 24.23 -17.90
N ASN A 174 -61.47 25.22 -18.71
CA ASN A 174 -62.02 26.58 -18.75
C ASN A 174 -61.36 27.70 -17.91
N THR A 175 -60.80 28.64 -18.68
CA THR A 175 -60.82 30.11 -18.50
C THR A 175 -60.29 30.66 -17.19
N LEU A 176 -59.01 31.07 -17.19
CA LEU A 176 -58.43 32.22 -16.46
C LEU A 176 -56.91 32.34 -16.77
N SER A 177 -56.56 32.20 -18.05
CA SER A 177 -55.19 31.91 -18.51
C SER A 177 -54.43 33.13 -19.07
N ASP A 178 -54.39 34.25 -18.36
CA ASP A 178 -53.49 35.36 -18.74
C ASP A 178 -52.82 36.09 -17.54
N ALA A 179 -53.36 35.99 -16.32
CA ALA A 179 -52.80 36.72 -15.16
C ALA A 179 -51.74 35.94 -14.35
N ARG A 180 -51.64 34.60 -14.49
CA ARG A 180 -50.69 33.76 -13.72
C ARG A 180 -49.40 33.41 -14.46
N LEU A 181 -49.38 33.55 -15.80
CA LEU A 181 -48.19 33.32 -16.62
C LEU A 181 -47.13 34.42 -16.39
N ALA A 182 -47.55 35.68 -16.25
CA ALA A 182 -46.64 36.80 -15.99
C ALA A 182 -45.89 36.70 -14.65
N SER A 183 -46.55 36.22 -13.59
CA SER A 183 -45.91 36.04 -12.27
C SER A 183 -44.97 34.83 -12.19
N ASN A 184 -45.20 33.81 -13.03
CA ASN A 184 -44.34 32.61 -13.07
C ASN A 184 -43.07 32.83 -13.90
N GLU A 185 -43.17 33.59 -14.99
CA GLU A 185 -42.01 33.95 -15.84
C GLU A 185 -40.97 34.79 -15.08
N GLU A 186 -41.39 35.69 -14.19
CA GLU A 186 -40.47 36.48 -13.36
C GLU A 186 -39.72 35.61 -12.33
N THR A 187 -40.39 34.61 -11.75
CA THR A 187 -39.75 33.66 -10.82
C THR A 187 -38.82 32.68 -11.52
N GLU A 188 -39.16 32.24 -12.74
CA GLU A 188 -38.31 31.36 -13.56
C GLU A 188 -37.05 32.10 -14.06
N LYS A 189 -37.19 33.36 -14.48
CA LYS A 189 -36.03 34.21 -14.84
C LYS A 189 -35.12 34.45 -13.64
N ALA A 190 -35.68 34.74 -12.46
CA ALA A 190 -34.90 34.90 -11.24
C ALA A 190 -34.16 33.62 -10.82
N ALA A 191 -34.77 32.44 -10.97
CA ALA A 191 -34.15 31.14 -10.68
C ALA A 191 -33.01 30.82 -11.67
N LEU A 192 -33.19 31.12 -12.96
CA LEU A 192 -32.15 30.96 -13.99
C LEU A 192 -30.96 31.89 -13.74
N GLU A 193 -31.20 33.15 -13.36
CA GLU A 193 -30.15 34.09 -12.99
C GLU A 193 -29.37 33.64 -11.74
N GLN A 194 -30.05 33.07 -10.73
CA GLN A 194 -29.39 32.50 -9.56
C GLN A 194 -28.49 31.32 -9.93
N MET A 195 -28.99 30.40 -10.77
CA MET A 195 -28.21 29.26 -11.26
C MET A 195 -27.00 29.69 -12.08
N GLN A 196 -27.13 30.75 -12.88
CA GLN A 196 -26.01 31.33 -13.62
C GLN A 196 -24.95 31.93 -12.69
N ARG A 197 -25.36 32.64 -11.63
CA ARG A 197 -24.43 33.19 -10.62
C ARG A 197 -23.66 32.10 -9.90
N GLU A 198 -24.33 31.03 -9.48
CA GLU A 198 -23.68 29.88 -8.83
C GLU A 198 -22.69 29.19 -9.77
N ARG A 199 -23.04 29.04 -11.04
CA ARG A 199 -22.15 28.48 -12.07
C ARG A 199 -20.91 29.36 -12.28
N ASP A 200 -21.07 30.68 -12.31
CA ASP A 200 -19.97 31.63 -12.46
C ASP A 200 -19.07 31.65 -11.22
N GLU A 201 -19.64 31.53 -10.03
CA GLU A 201 -18.87 31.39 -8.78
C GLU A 201 -18.08 30.09 -8.74
N LEU A 202 -18.69 28.98 -9.16
CA LEU A 202 -18.01 27.70 -9.27
C LEU A 202 -16.89 27.76 -10.32
N ALA A 203 -17.14 28.36 -11.47
CA ALA A 203 -16.14 28.55 -12.51
C ALA A 203 -14.93 29.35 -12.00
N LYS A 204 -15.17 30.44 -11.25
CA LYS A 204 -14.10 31.22 -10.61
C LYS A 204 -13.29 30.34 -9.64
N LYS A 205 -13.95 29.57 -8.76
CA LYS A 205 -13.25 28.65 -7.83
C LYS A 205 -12.40 27.62 -8.57
N VAL A 206 -12.92 27.01 -9.64
CA VAL A 206 -12.18 26.05 -10.47
C VAL A 206 -10.94 26.69 -11.09
N THR A 207 -11.04 27.92 -11.61
CA THR A 207 -9.86 28.62 -12.18
C THR A 207 -8.79 28.90 -11.13
N VAL A 208 -9.18 29.28 -9.91
CA VAL A 208 -8.24 29.51 -8.81
C VAL A 208 -7.56 28.22 -8.38
N TYR A 209 -8.30 27.12 -8.23
CA TYR A 209 -7.70 25.82 -7.90
C TYR A 209 -6.79 25.31 -9.01
N ALA A 210 -7.15 25.50 -10.27
CA ALA A 210 -6.29 25.14 -11.40
C ALA A 210 -4.96 25.91 -11.36
N GLN A 211 -5.00 27.22 -11.04
CA GLN A 211 -3.79 28.02 -10.85
C GLN A 211 -2.94 27.53 -9.67
N GLN A 212 -3.56 27.20 -8.54
CA GLN A 212 -2.84 26.65 -7.38
C GLN A 212 -2.19 25.31 -7.69
N ILE A 213 -2.90 24.41 -8.39
CA ILE A 213 -2.35 23.11 -8.83
C ILE A 213 -1.17 23.33 -9.77
N ALA A 214 -1.29 24.24 -10.74
CA ALA A 214 -0.19 24.56 -11.66
C ALA A 214 1.05 25.08 -10.92
N ALA A 215 0.86 25.97 -9.94
CA ALA A 215 1.96 26.48 -9.11
C ALA A 215 2.63 25.37 -8.27
N PHE A 216 1.84 24.48 -7.66
CA PHE A 216 2.38 23.34 -6.91
C PHE A 216 3.11 22.35 -7.83
N GLN A 217 2.59 22.10 -9.03
CA GLN A 217 3.27 21.25 -10.02
C GLN A 217 4.61 21.84 -10.46
N GLU A 218 4.71 23.15 -10.64
CA GLU A 218 5.96 23.83 -10.96
C GLU A 218 6.98 23.71 -9.82
N GLN A 219 6.54 23.92 -8.56
CA GLN A 219 7.39 23.71 -7.38
C GLN A 219 7.90 22.27 -7.28
N LEU A 220 7.04 21.28 -7.51
CA LEU A 220 7.44 19.86 -7.52
C LEU A 220 8.45 19.56 -8.61
N LYS A 221 8.24 20.06 -9.83
CA LYS A 221 9.21 19.91 -10.94
C LYS A 221 10.55 20.57 -10.62
N ALA A 222 10.54 21.75 -10.02
CA ALA A 222 11.75 22.44 -9.58
C ALA A 222 12.49 21.63 -8.51
N PHE A 223 11.78 21.10 -7.51
CA PHE A 223 12.36 20.26 -6.48
C PHE A 223 12.93 18.95 -7.03
N GLN A 224 12.21 18.29 -7.94
CA GLN A 224 12.68 17.09 -8.64
C GLN A 224 13.95 17.37 -9.44
N LYS A 225 14.01 18.49 -10.17
CA LYS A 225 15.20 18.90 -10.92
C LYS A 225 16.40 19.16 -9.99
N MET A 226 16.18 19.83 -8.86
CA MET A 226 17.22 20.05 -7.86
C MET A 226 17.76 18.73 -7.31
N LYS A 227 16.89 17.77 -6.98
CA LYS A 227 17.31 16.45 -6.49
C LYS A 227 18.01 15.61 -7.55
N ALA A 228 17.60 15.69 -8.80
CA ALA A 228 18.31 15.05 -9.91
C ALA A 228 19.73 15.60 -10.05
N MET A 229 19.90 16.94 -10.00
CA MET A 229 21.22 17.58 -10.04
C MET A 229 22.10 17.19 -8.84
N GLU A 230 21.51 17.08 -7.65
CA GLU A 230 22.23 16.65 -6.44
C GLU A 230 22.71 15.20 -6.54
N LEU A 231 21.88 14.30 -7.09
CA LEU A 231 22.27 12.91 -7.35
C LEU A 231 23.37 12.80 -8.40
N ASP A 232 23.29 13.54 -9.49
CA ASP A 232 24.32 13.52 -10.53
C ASP A 232 25.65 14.07 -10.02
N ARG A 233 25.60 15.13 -9.20
CA ARG A 233 26.78 15.65 -8.50
C ARG A 233 27.40 14.58 -7.59
N LEU A 234 26.58 13.93 -6.76
CA LEU A 234 27.07 12.92 -5.83
C LEU A 234 27.69 11.73 -6.58
N LYS A 235 27.09 11.30 -7.70
CA LYS A 235 27.64 10.25 -8.56
C LYS A 235 29.00 10.64 -9.15
N LEU A 236 29.16 11.89 -9.58
CA LEU A 236 30.43 12.39 -10.09
C LEU A 236 31.50 12.38 -9.00
N GLU A 237 31.20 12.92 -7.81
CA GLU A 237 32.12 12.90 -6.66
C GLU A 237 32.52 11.46 -6.29
N HIS A 238 31.58 10.50 -6.31
CA HIS A 238 31.89 9.10 -6.08
C HIS A 238 32.75 8.48 -7.18
N ALA A 239 32.49 8.81 -8.46
CA ALA A 239 33.29 8.32 -9.58
C ALA A 239 34.74 8.84 -9.49
N ASP A 240 34.92 10.11 -9.13
CA ASP A 240 36.24 10.71 -8.92
C ASP A 240 36.98 10.04 -7.76
N HIS A 241 36.31 9.83 -6.61
CA HIS A 241 36.90 9.11 -5.48
C HIS A 241 37.31 7.67 -5.84
N LEU A 242 36.49 6.95 -6.61
CA LEU A 242 36.85 5.61 -7.08
C LEU A 242 38.07 5.64 -8.00
N GLY A 243 38.18 6.65 -8.87
CA GLY A 243 39.35 6.85 -9.72
C GLY A 243 40.63 7.06 -8.92
N VAL A 244 40.57 7.90 -7.88
CA VAL A 244 41.72 8.15 -6.99
C VAL A 244 42.13 6.87 -6.25
N ILE A 245 41.17 6.16 -5.63
CA ILE A 245 41.45 4.92 -4.90
C ILE A 245 42.04 3.85 -5.82
N GLN A 246 41.54 3.73 -7.05
CA GLN A 246 42.10 2.80 -8.04
C GLN A 246 43.54 3.17 -8.41
N GLY A 247 43.84 4.46 -8.57
CA GLY A 247 45.20 4.96 -8.79
C GLY A 247 46.14 4.61 -7.64
N GLU A 248 45.77 4.94 -6.41
CA GLU A 248 46.55 4.63 -5.21
C GLU A 248 46.79 3.11 -5.06
N LEU A 249 45.78 2.30 -5.37
CA LEU A 249 45.89 0.84 -5.32
C LEU A 249 46.89 0.29 -6.34
N LEU A 250 46.94 0.87 -7.55
CA LEU A 250 47.95 0.52 -8.56
C LEU A 250 49.35 0.91 -8.10
N ASP A 251 49.53 2.09 -7.50
CA ASP A 251 50.82 2.54 -6.97
C ASP A 251 51.31 1.64 -5.83
N ILE A 252 50.44 1.31 -4.88
CA ILE A 252 50.74 0.35 -3.79
C ILE A 252 51.13 -1.01 -4.37
N LYS A 253 50.44 -1.48 -5.40
CA LYS A 253 50.75 -2.75 -6.05
C LYS A 253 52.13 -2.73 -6.74
N HIS A 254 52.48 -1.62 -7.39
CA HIS A 254 53.80 -1.44 -8.00
C HIS A 254 54.91 -1.40 -6.96
N GLU A 255 54.72 -0.66 -5.86
CA GLU A 255 55.67 -0.59 -4.75
C GLU A 255 55.85 -1.96 -4.08
N LEU A 256 54.75 -2.67 -3.81
CA LEU A 256 54.80 -4.03 -3.25
C LEU A 256 55.58 -4.98 -4.16
N ALA A 257 55.39 -4.92 -5.48
CA ALA A 257 56.14 -5.73 -6.43
C ALA A 257 57.65 -5.39 -6.43
N SER A 258 58.00 -4.11 -6.28
CA SER A 258 59.39 -3.66 -6.13
C SER A 258 60.02 -4.22 -4.85
N GLN A 259 59.34 -4.07 -3.70
CA GLN A 259 59.80 -4.61 -2.42
C GLN A 259 59.94 -6.14 -2.44
N GLN A 260 59.02 -6.86 -3.09
CA GLN A 260 59.14 -8.31 -3.26
C GLN A 260 60.38 -8.71 -4.07
N LYS A 261 60.71 -7.96 -5.13
CA LYS A 261 61.95 -8.20 -5.91
C LYS A 261 63.20 -7.96 -5.06
N ILE A 262 63.24 -6.87 -4.29
CA ILE A 262 64.35 -6.55 -3.39
C ILE A 262 64.49 -7.63 -2.30
N ASN A 263 63.39 -7.99 -1.64
CA ASN A 263 63.36 -9.04 -0.62
C ASN A 263 63.82 -10.40 -1.19
N ALA A 264 63.42 -10.73 -2.42
CA ALA A 264 63.88 -11.95 -3.09
C ALA A 264 65.39 -11.91 -3.40
N ALA A 265 65.93 -10.76 -3.84
CA ALA A 265 67.36 -10.60 -4.07
C ALA A 265 68.17 -10.74 -2.77
N LEU A 266 67.75 -10.04 -1.70
CA LEU A 266 68.37 -10.13 -0.38
C LEU A 266 68.36 -11.56 0.16
N LYS A 267 67.23 -12.28 0.05
CA LYS A 267 67.15 -13.69 0.45
C LYS A 267 68.14 -14.57 -0.30
N ARG A 268 68.31 -14.37 -1.60
CA ARG A 268 69.31 -15.12 -2.40
C ARG A 268 70.73 -14.83 -1.94
N ASP A 269 71.06 -13.57 -1.65
CA ASP A 269 72.40 -13.22 -1.19
C ASP A 269 72.68 -13.74 0.22
N LEU A 270 71.68 -13.72 1.11
CA LEU A 270 71.74 -14.34 2.43
C LEU A 270 72.00 -15.84 2.34
N GLN A 271 71.31 -16.54 1.43
CA GLN A 271 71.56 -17.97 1.16
C GLN A 271 72.99 -18.23 0.66
N LYS A 272 73.52 -17.38 -0.23
CA LYS A 272 74.91 -17.50 -0.70
C LYS A 272 75.91 -17.33 0.46
N VAL A 273 75.72 -16.34 1.33
CA VAL A 273 76.59 -16.13 2.49
C VAL A 273 76.53 -17.32 3.43
N GLN A 274 75.33 -17.82 3.76
CA GLN A 274 75.15 -19.01 4.60
C GLN A 274 75.85 -20.24 4.02
N SER A 275 75.72 -20.48 2.71
CA SER A 275 76.38 -21.61 2.05
C SER A 275 77.91 -21.52 2.09
N ARG A 276 78.49 -20.31 2.08
CA ARG A 276 79.94 -20.11 2.23
C ARG A 276 80.41 -20.39 3.65
N THR A 277 79.67 -19.93 4.66
CA THR A 277 80.02 -20.15 6.07
C THR A 277 79.82 -21.59 6.56
N SER A 278 79.09 -22.43 5.83
CA SER A 278 78.89 -23.85 6.18
C SER A 278 79.90 -24.81 5.53
N ILE A 279 80.81 -24.31 4.68
CA ILE A 279 81.83 -25.11 3.98
C ILE A 279 83.23 -24.95 4.62
N GLU A 280 83.43 -23.93 5.48
CA GLU A 280 84.58 -23.80 6.38
C GLU A 280 84.31 -24.50 7.73
#